data_AF-A0A6A5ZA33-F1
#
_entry.id   AF-A0A6A5ZA33-F1
#
_cell.length_a   1.000
_cell.length_b   1.000
_cell.length_c   1.000
_cell.angle_alpha   90.00
_cell.angle_beta   90.00
_cell.angle_gamma   90.00
#
_symmetry.space_group_name_H-M   'P 1'
#
loop_
_entity.id
_entity.type
_entity.pdbx_description
1 polymer ?
#
loop_
_entity_poly.entity_id
_entity_poly.type
_entity_poly.pdbx_seq_one_letter_code
_entity_poly.pdbx_strand_id
1 'polypeptide(L)'
;DFPKTFRDAMKISLELGVHHLWLDSLCIFQDSMDDKSKEISTMQDVYTHALCNIAATSAPNSTVGLSFSRNSRANLPFWVATGEFVKFGSDEFVKSNQLVFPPGSCWSDAIESGPLNQRAWVMQENLLSSRVLHFTQSQVLWECYDDRTTEIYPEVPAVVDLDKGYPLTYPLQRETDKVHLGFPHAMQVHRKSSYRNLYIAWTRMLDIYTQCFLTEERDRLPAISGIVKLIGSRMGDEYVAGFWRSRL
;
A
#
# COMPACT_ATOMS: atom_id res chain seq x y z
N ASP A 1 -10.86 28.57 -3.16
CA ASP A 1 -11.49 27.24 -2.94
C ASP A 1 -10.46 26.17 -2.69
N PHE A 2 -10.77 25.22 -1.81
CA PHE A 2 -9.92 24.05 -1.60
C PHE A 2 -9.94 23.11 -2.82
N PRO A 3 -8.81 22.45 -3.15
CA PRO A 3 -8.76 21.40 -4.16
C PRO A 3 -9.83 20.32 -3.93
N LYS A 4 -10.28 19.68 -5.01
CA LYS A 4 -11.36 18.67 -4.92
C LYS A 4 -11.00 17.53 -3.99
N THR A 5 -9.77 17.02 -4.03
CA THR A 5 -9.31 15.94 -3.13
C THR A 5 -9.43 16.33 -1.66
N PHE A 6 -9.19 17.59 -1.31
CA PHE A 6 -9.28 18.04 0.08
C PHE A 6 -10.74 18.08 0.53
N ARG A 7 -11.63 18.58 -0.33
CA ARG A 7 -13.08 18.61 -0.05
C ARG A 7 -13.66 17.21 0.06
N ASP A 8 -13.24 16.29 -0.79
CA ASP A 8 -13.67 14.89 -0.74
C ASP A 8 -13.14 14.22 0.54
N ALA A 9 -11.87 14.46 0.91
CA ALA A 9 -11.29 13.95 2.15
C ALA A 9 -12.05 14.47 3.39
N MET A 10 -12.39 15.76 3.45
CA MET A 10 -13.20 16.33 4.53
C MET A 10 -14.56 15.64 4.65
N LYS A 11 -15.23 15.35 3.53
CA LYS A 11 -16.52 14.63 3.54
C LYS A 11 -16.36 13.23 4.09
N ILE A 12 -15.37 12.48 3.61
CA ILE A 12 -15.09 11.11 4.07
C ILE A 12 -14.74 11.11 5.55
N SER A 13 -13.92 12.05 6.03
CA SER A 13 -13.62 12.17 7.47
C SER A 13 -14.88 12.34 8.30
N LEU A 14 -15.80 13.21 7.88
CA LEU A 14 -17.07 13.41 8.56
C LEU A 14 -17.97 12.16 8.52
N GLU A 15 -18.02 11.45 7.39
CA GLU A 15 -18.75 10.18 7.27
C GLU A 15 -18.17 9.07 8.16
N LEU A 16 -16.86 9.09 8.40
CA LEU A 16 -16.17 8.21 9.36
C LEU A 16 -16.32 8.68 10.82
N GLY A 17 -17.03 9.78 11.08
CA GLY A 17 -17.20 10.35 12.43
C GLY A 17 -15.95 11.05 12.98
N VAL A 18 -15.04 11.48 12.12
CA VAL A 18 -13.78 12.14 12.47
C VAL A 18 -13.84 13.62 12.11
N HIS A 19 -13.60 14.47 13.10
CA HIS A 19 -13.64 15.94 12.94
C HIS A 19 -12.27 16.61 12.77
N HIS A 20 -11.19 15.83 12.74
CA HIS A 20 -9.83 16.32 12.56
C HIS A 20 -9.20 15.65 11.34
N LEU A 21 -8.68 16.47 10.42
CA LEU A 21 -8.00 16.01 9.21
C LEU A 21 -6.64 16.70 9.14
N TRP A 22 -5.58 15.90 9.03
CA TRP A 22 -4.23 16.39 8.81
C TRP A 22 -3.93 16.36 7.31
N LEU A 23 -3.53 17.50 6.76
CA LEU A 23 -3.08 17.64 5.37
C LEU A 23 -1.78 18.43 5.41
N ASP A 24 -0.66 17.84 4.96
CA ASP A 24 0.67 18.43 4.96
C ASP A 24 0.71 19.90 4.49
N SER A 25 0.04 20.18 3.37
CA SER A 25 -0.05 21.51 2.75
C SER A 25 -0.84 22.55 3.55
N LEU A 26 -1.64 22.14 4.55
CA LEU A 26 -2.42 23.03 5.41
C LEU A 26 -1.93 23.02 6.86
N CYS A 27 -1.40 21.90 7.33
CA CYS A 27 -0.98 21.69 8.72
C CYS A 27 0.49 22.04 8.95
N ILE A 28 1.29 22.16 7.88
CA ILE A 28 2.69 22.59 7.93
C ILE A 28 2.79 23.99 7.34
N PHE A 29 3.47 24.91 8.04
CA PHE A 29 3.73 26.25 7.52
C PHE A 29 4.77 26.19 6.39
N GLN A 30 4.28 26.31 5.16
CA GLN A 30 5.07 26.10 3.94
C GLN A 30 6.17 27.15 3.71
N ASP A 31 6.11 28.27 4.40
CA ASP A 31 7.09 29.36 4.37
C ASP A 31 8.13 29.30 5.50
N SER A 32 7.95 28.40 6.48
CA SER A 32 8.85 28.23 7.62
C SER A 32 9.70 26.97 7.49
N MET A 33 11.01 27.14 7.32
CA MET A 33 11.95 26.01 7.29
C MET A 33 12.05 25.29 8.64
N ASP A 34 11.92 26.03 9.75
CA ASP A 34 11.95 25.47 11.10
C ASP A 34 10.72 24.59 11.35
N ASP A 35 9.54 25.06 10.93
CA ASP A 35 8.29 24.30 11.04
C ASP A 35 8.33 23.05 10.16
N LYS A 36 8.75 23.18 8.90
CA LYS A 36 8.96 22.03 8.01
C LYS A 36 9.88 20.98 8.63
N SER A 37 11.03 21.39 9.15
CA SER A 37 11.99 20.47 9.77
C SER A 37 11.37 19.72 10.95
N LYS A 38 10.64 20.45 11.80
CA LYS A 38 9.94 19.88 12.96
C LYS A 38 8.83 18.92 12.54
N GLU A 39 7.95 19.33 11.63
CA GLU A 39 6.82 18.52 11.17
C GLU A 39 7.33 17.28 10.42
N ILE A 40 8.32 17.41 9.52
CA ILE A 40 8.97 16.27 8.86
C ILE A 40 9.52 15.26 9.88
N SER A 41 10.12 15.74 10.97
CA SER A 41 10.67 14.86 12.01
C SER A 41 9.60 14.08 12.79
N THR A 42 8.35 14.57 12.79
CA THR A 42 7.20 14.00 13.51
C THR A 42 6.17 13.34 12.58
N MET A 43 6.33 13.43 11.25
CA MET A 43 5.44 12.79 10.27
C MET A 43 5.23 11.29 10.54
N GLN A 44 6.26 10.60 11.03
CA GLN A 44 6.12 9.20 11.45
C GLN A 44 5.00 9.02 12.48
N ASP A 45 4.98 9.87 13.51
CA ASP A 45 3.99 9.79 14.58
C ASP A 45 2.59 10.15 14.08
N VAL A 46 2.49 11.13 13.17
CA VAL A 46 1.21 11.51 12.54
C VAL A 46 0.58 10.30 11.84
N TYR A 47 1.32 9.64 10.94
CA TYR A 47 0.77 8.50 10.19
C TYR A 47 0.56 7.27 11.08
N THR A 48 1.49 6.98 11.99
CA THR A 48 1.36 5.81 12.87
C THR A 48 0.18 5.91 13.83
N HIS A 49 -0.15 7.10 14.32
CA HIS A 49 -1.23 7.29 15.29
C HIS A 49 -2.53 7.83 14.68
N ALA A 50 -2.56 8.12 13.38
CA ALA A 50 -3.79 8.45 12.67
C ALA A 50 -4.78 7.28 12.74
N LEU A 51 -6.08 7.61 12.85
CA LEU A 51 -7.14 6.60 12.80
C LEU A 51 -7.10 5.83 11.46
N CYS A 52 -6.97 6.57 10.36
CA CYS A 52 -6.94 6.07 9.00
C CYS A 52 -6.29 7.11 8.09
N ASN A 53 -5.45 6.65 7.16
CA ASN A 53 -4.97 7.46 6.04
C ASN A 53 -5.93 7.35 4.86
N ILE A 54 -6.20 8.48 4.19
CA ILE A 54 -7.04 8.52 2.98
C ILE A 54 -6.15 8.79 1.78
N ALA A 55 -5.89 7.74 1.00
CA ALA A 55 -5.00 7.79 -0.15
C ALA A 55 -5.78 8.02 -1.46
N ALA A 56 -5.53 9.14 -2.12
CA ALA A 56 -6.04 9.43 -3.47
C ALA A 56 -5.25 8.65 -4.55
N THR A 57 -5.19 7.33 -4.45
CA THR A 57 -4.18 6.50 -5.12
C THR A 57 -4.15 6.64 -6.65
N SER A 58 -5.32 6.75 -7.30
CA SER A 58 -5.39 6.96 -8.75
C SER A 58 -5.44 8.44 -9.18
N ALA A 59 -5.39 9.39 -8.24
CA ALA A 59 -5.37 10.81 -8.56
C ALA A 59 -3.94 11.30 -8.81
N PRO A 60 -3.61 11.85 -10.00
CA PRO A 60 -2.29 12.42 -10.26
C PRO A 60 -1.99 13.69 -9.46
N ASN A 61 -3.03 14.40 -8.98
CA ASN A 61 -2.90 15.61 -8.18
C ASN A 61 -4.18 15.89 -7.37
N SER A 62 -4.14 16.90 -6.51
CA SER A 62 -5.22 17.26 -5.57
C SER A 62 -6.49 17.83 -6.24
N THR A 63 -6.48 18.08 -7.56
CA THR A 63 -7.65 18.64 -8.26
C THR A 63 -8.64 17.57 -8.72
N VAL A 64 -8.22 16.30 -8.81
CA VAL A 64 -9.02 15.21 -9.39
C VAL A 64 -10.11 14.71 -8.43
N GLY A 65 -9.84 14.70 -7.12
CA GLY A 65 -10.75 14.19 -6.10
C GLY A 65 -10.57 12.70 -5.79
N LEU A 66 -11.52 12.17 -5.02
CA LEU A 66 -11.56 10.76 -4.59
C LEU A 66 -12.71 9.98 -5.24
N SER A 67 -13.68 10.69 -5.83
CA SER A 67 -14.78 10.10 -6.59
C SER A 67 -14.40 9.96 -8.06
N PHE A 68 -14.11 8.73 -8.47
CA PHE A 68 -13.85 8.35 -9.86
C PHE A 68 -15.14 7.84 -10.53
N SER A 69 -15.26 8.03 -11.84
CA SER A 69 -16.31 7.35 -12.62
C SER A 69 -15.93 5.87 -12.76
N ARG A 70 -16.77 4.97 -12.25
CA ARG A 70 -16.48 3.54 -12.16
C ARG A 70 -17.60 2.74 -12.79
N ASN A 71 -17.24 1.61 -13.41
CA ASN A 71 -18.19 0.56 -13.75
C ASN A 71 -17.94 -0.63 -12.82
N SER A 72 -18.71 -0.74 -11.74
CA SER A 72 -18.53 -1.81 -10.74
C SER A 72 -18.62 -3.21 -11.34
N ARG A 73 -19.44 -3.41 -12.40
CA ARG A 73 -19.53 -4.70 -13.10
C ARG A 73 -18.25 -5.06 -13.86
N ALA A 74 -17.48 -4.06 -14.30
CA ALA A 74 -16.24 -4.29 -15.02
C ALA A 74 -15.11 -4.82 -14.12
N ASN A 75 -15.27 -4.76 -12.79
CA ASN A 75 -14.29 -5.27 -11.83
C ASN A 75 -14.67 -6.66 -11.28
N LEU A 76 -15.83 -7.19 -11.64
CA LEU A 76 -16.24 -8.53 -11.21
C LEU A 76 -15.46 -9.58 -12.00
N PRO A 77 -14.98 -10.65 -11.35
CA PRO A 77 -14.33 -11.73 -12.04
C PRO A 77 -15.33 -12.49 -12.90
N PHE A 78 -14.83 -13.04 -13.99
CA PHE A 78 -15.64 -13.79 -14.95
C PHE A 78 -14.92 -15.04 -15.41
N TRP A 79 -15.68 -16.07 -15.77
CA TRP A 79 -15.14 -17.31 -16.27
C TRP A 79 -14.86 -17.22 -17.77
N VAL A 80 -13.65 -17.55 -18.17
CA VAL A 80 -13.25 -17.73 -19.57
C VAL A 80 -13.07 -19.21 -19.83
N ALA A 81 -13.78 -19.73 -20.83
CA ALA A 81 -13.55 -21.08 -21.31
C ALA A 81 -12.21 -21.10 -22.05
N THR A 82 -11.21 -21.80 -21.52
CA THR A 82 -9.98 -22.06 -22.26
C THR A 82 -10.21 -23.36 -23.01
N GLY A 83 -9.90 -23.43 -24.30
CA GLY A 83 -10.12 -24.64 -25.12
C GLY A 83 -9.29 -25.86 -24.68
N GLU A 84 -8.65 -25.79 -23.51
CA GLU A 84 -7.76 -26.76 -22.94
C GLU A 84 -8.55 -27.77 -22.10
N PHE A 85 -8.13 -29.03 -22.20
CA PHE A 85 -8.64 -30.08 -21.34
C PHE A 85 -7.58 -30.40 -20.28
N VAL A 86 -7.98 -30.37 -19.02
CA VAL A 86 -7.11 -30.76 -17.91
C VAL A 86 -7.49 -32.15 -17.45
N LYS A 87 -6.49 -33.01 -17.21
CA LYS A 87 -6.72 -34.35 -16.66
C LYS A 87 -6.99 -34.22 -15.17
N PHE A 88 -8.18 -34.60 -14.72
CA PHE A 88 -8.56 -34.62 -13.32
C PHE A 88 -8.69 -36.08 -12.86
N GLY A 89 -7.80 -36.52 -11.95
CA GLY A 89 -7.76 -37.92 -11.52
C GLY A 89 -7.27 -38.88 -12.61
N SER A 90 -7.66 -40.15 -12.54
CA SER A 90 -7.11 -41.20 -13.40
C SER A 90 -7.63 -41.17 -14.83
N ASP A 91 -8.88 -40.77 -15.09
CA ASP A 91 -9.53 -41.10 -16.37
C ASP A 91 -10.45 -40.02 -16.99
N GLU A 92 -10.58 -38.81 -16.44
CA GLU A 92 -11.47 -37.79 -17.01
C GLU A 92 -10.74 -36.50 -17.41
N PHE A 93 -10.94 -36.10 -18.68
CA PHE A 93 -10.52 -34.81 -19.21
C PHE A 93 -11.68 -33.82 -19.09
N VAL A 94 -11.53 -32.80 -18.25
CA VAL A 94 -12.55 -31.76 -18.06
C VAL A 94 -12.13 -30.52 -18.83
N LYS A 95 -13.09 -29.83 -19.47
CA LYS A 95 -12.84 -28.50 -20.05
C LYS A 95 -12.39 -27.55 -18.95
N SER A 96 -11.23 -26.95 -19.17
CA SER A 96 -10.69 -25.94 -18.26
C SER A 96 -11.47 -24.65 -18.42
N ASN A 97 -12.04 -24.15 -17.32
CA ASN A 97 -12.47 -22.77 -17.23
C ASN A 97 -11.47 -22.04 -16.33
N GLN A 98 -11.05 -20.86 -16.74
CA GLN A 98 -10.21 -19.99 -15.92
C GLN A 98 -11.04 -18.83 -15.38
N LEU A 99 -10.93 -18.58 -14.08
CA LEU A 99 -11.50 -17.38 -13.47
C LEU A 99 -10.54 -16.22 -13.74
N VAL A 100 -11.01 -15.21 -14.45
CA VAL A 100 -10.22 -14.03 -14.81
C VAL A 100 -10.63 -12.85 -13.96
N PHE A 101 -9.63 -12.16 -13.43
CA PHE A 101 -9.76 -10.92 -12.68
C PHE A 101 -9.46 -9.74 -13.62
N PRO A 102 -10.40 -8.80 -13.82
CA PRO A 102 -10.18 -7.65 -14.71
C PRO A 102 -9.01 -6.75 -14.27
N PRO A 103 -8.36 -6.00 -15.18
CA PRO A 103 -7.31 -5.05 -14.82
C PRO A 103 -7.76 -4.06 -13.74
N GLY A 104 -6.90 -3.80 -12.76
CA GLY A 104 -7.22 -2.93 -11.62
C GLY A 104 -8.16 -3.56 -10.58
N SER A 105 -8.55 -4.83 -10.74
CA SER A 105 -9.20 -5.59 -9.67
C SER A 105 -8.19 -6.17 -8.67
N CYS A 106 -6.92 -6.33 -9.07
CA CYS A 106 -5.83 -6.74 -8.18
C CYS A 106 -5.10 -5.55 -7.53
N TRP A 107 -4.42 -5.85 -6.42
CA TRP A 107 -3.75 -4.87 -5.57
C TRP A 107 -2.59 -4.16 -6.29
N SER A 108 -1.72 -4.93 -6.94
CA SER A 108 -0.55 -4.45 -7.69
C SER A 108 -0.96 -3.44 -8.78
N ASP A 109 -1.90 -3.81 -9.64
CA ASP A 109 -2.42 -2.94 -10.70
C ASP A 109 -3.02 -1.65 -10.13
N ALA A 110 -3.88 -1.76 -9.12
CA ALA A 110 -4.65 -0.62 -8.62
C ALA A 110 -3.84 0.34 -7.75
N ILE A 111 -2.85 -0.18 -7.02
CA ILE A 111 -2.10 0.56 -6.00
C ILE A 111 -0.66 0.77 -6.43
N GLU A 112 0.12 -0.29 -6.65
CA GLU A 112 1.57 -0.14 -6.90
C GLU A 112 1.87 0.68 -8.15
N SER A 113 1.07 0.52 -9.21
CA SER A 113 1.20 1.31 -10.44
C SER A 113 0.58 2.72 -10.35
N GLY A 114 -0.18 3.00 -9.28
CA GLY A 114 -0.96 4.22 -9.12
C GLY A 114 -0.08 5.48 -9.04
N PRO A 115 -0.51 6.61 -9.63
CA PRO A 115 0.28 7.85 -9.68
C PRO A 115 0.70 8.37 -8.31
N LEU A 116 -0.11 8.14 -7.27
CA LEU A 116 0.26 8.56 -5.91
C LEU A 116 1.50 7.81 -5.41
N ASN A 117 1.59 6.50 -5.65
CA ASN A 117 2.68 5.65 -5.15
C ASN A 117 3.98 5.80 -5.93
N GLN A 118 3.98 6.57 -7.02
CA GLN A 118 5.19 6.98 -7.71
C GLN A 118 5.94 8.10 -6.96
N ARG A 119 5.36 8.69 -5.90
CA ARG A 119 5.98 9.77 -5.12
C ARG A 119 6.72 9.22 -3.91
N ALA A 120 7.96 9.64 -3.69
CA ALA A 120 8.81 9.01 -2.67
C ALA A 120 8.29 9.24 -1.23
N TRP A 121 7.73 10.42 -0.95
CA TRP A 121 7.11 10.74 0.34
C TRP A 121 5.97 9.77 0.69
N VAL A 122 5.15 9.40 -0.30
CA VAL A 122 3.96 8.55 -0.12
C VAL A 122 4.31 7.17 0.44
N MET A 123 5.51 6.68 0.18
CA MET A 123 5.96 5.41 0.74
C MET A 123 5.91 5.43 2.27
N GLN A 124 6.40 6.50 2.91
CA GLN A 124 6.32 6.64 4.35
C GLN A 124 4.88 6.77 4.83
N GLU A 125 4.06 7.55 4.11
CA GLU A 125 2.65 7.82 4.45
C GLU A 125 1.84 6.53 4.51
N ASN A 126 1.97 5.68 3.49
CA ASN A 126 1.26 4.40 3.44
C ASN A 126 1.82 3.40 4.45
N LEU A 127 3.14 3.24 4.50
CA LEU A 127 3.76 2.16 5.28
C LEU A 127 3.70 2.37 6.78
N LEU A 128 3.72 3.62 7.24
CA LEU A 128 3.62 3.93 8.66
C LEU A 128 2.18 4.00 9.15
N SER A 129 1.22 4.17 8.25
CA SER A 129 -0.20 4.21 8.61
C SER A 129 -0.70 2.86 9.10
N SER A 130 -1.47 2.87 10.19
CA SER A 130 -2.07 1.65 10.73
C SER A 130 -3.20 1.09 9.87
N ARG A 131 -3.85 1.98 9.11
CA ARG A 131 -5.00 1.72 8.24
C ARG A 131 -4.94 2.70 7.06
N VAL A 132 -5.20 2.22 5.85
CA VAL A 132 -5.22 3.03 4.63
C VAL A 132 -6.44 2.70 3.80
N LEU A 133 -7.20 3.73 3.42
CA LEU A 133 -8.24 3.66 2.38
C LEU A 133 -7.66 4.17 1.07
N HIS A 134 -7.46 3.27 0.12
CA HIS A 134 -7.00 3.57 -1.23
C HIS A 134 -8.18 3.83 -2.15
N PHE A 135 -8.36 5.10 -2.55
CA PHE A 135 -9.31 5.48 -3.58
C PHE A 135 -8.66 5.33 -4.95
N THR A 136 -9.01 4.25 -5.64
CA THR A 136 -8.50 3.96 -6.98
C THR A 136 -9.56 4.21 -8.06
N GLN A 137 -9.11 4.12 -9.32
CA GLN A 137 -9.94 4.26 -10.51
C GLN A 137 -10.97 3.13 -10.64
N SER A 138 -10.67 1.93 -10.11
CA SER A 138 -11.54 0.76 -10.20
C SER A 138 -12.45 0.64 -8.98
N GLN A 139 -11.89 0.72 -7.77
CA GLN A 139 -12.61 0.49 -6.51
C GLN A 139 -11.92 1.16 -5.31
N VAL A 140 -12.56 1.17 -4.14
CA VAL A 140 -11.87 1.43 -2.87
C VAL A 140 -11.19 0.15 -2.40
N LEU A 141 -9.94 0.25 -1.97
CA LEU A 141 -9.23 -0.85 -1.31
C LEU A 141 -8.87 -0.42 0.12
N TRP A 142 -8.84 -1.39 1.01
CA TRP A 142 -8.48 -1.19 2.41
C TRP A 142 -7.27 -2.04 2.74
N GLU A 143 -6.32 -1.47 3.47
CA GLU A 143 -5.36 -2.25 4.23
C GLU A 143 -5.27 -1.78 5.66
N CYS A 144 -5.05 -2.74 6.55
CA CYS A 144 -4.50 -2.49 7.87
C CYS A 144 -3.29 -3.42 8.06
N TYR A 145 -2.75 -3.44 9.27
CA TYR A 145 -1.65 -4.34 9.54
C TYR A 145 -2.05 -5.82 9.38
N ASP A 146 -3.26 -6.21 9.83
CA ASP A 146 -3.71 -7.61 9.88
C ASP A 146 -4.27 -8.13 8.55
N ASP A 147 -4.85 -7.24 7.73
CA ASP A 147 -5.65 -7.65 6.58
C ASP A 147 -5.68 -6.62 5.46
N ARG A 148 -6.00 -7.09 4.26
CA ARG A 148 -6.31 -6.29 3.07
C ARG A 148 -7.68 -6.71 2.58
N THR A 149 -8.49 -5.76 2.14
CA THR A 149 -9.77 -6.08 1.50
C THR A 149 -10.09 -5.09 0.40
N THR A 150 -11.14 -5.38 -0.37
CA THR A 150 -11.59 -4.55 -1.48
C THR A 150 -13.07 -4.24 -1.35
N GLU A 151 -13.52 -3.16 -1.98
CA GLU A 151 -14.94 -2.78 -2.04
C GLU A 151 -15.83 -3.92 -2.55
N ILE A 152 -15.30 -4.75 -3.45
CA ILE A 152 -16.02 -5.88 -4.05
C ILE A 152 -16.09 -7.09 -3.11
N TYR A 153 -15.06 -7.29 -2.28
CA TYR A 153 -14.94 -8.45 -1.40
C TYR A 153 -14.62 -8.07 0.06
N PRO A 154 -15.47 -7.27 0.73
CA PRO A 154 -15.16 -6.67 2.03
C PRO A 154 -14.94 -7.68 3.16
N GLU A 155 -15.49 -8.89 3.02
CA GLU A 155 -15.40 -9.98 4.01
C GLU A 155 -14.34 -11.02 3.66
N VAL A 156 -13.66 -10.88 2.51
CA VAL A 156 -12.62 -11.81 2.08
C VAL A 156 -11.27 -11.11 2.26
N PRO A 157 -10.40 -11.64 3.14
CA PRO A 157 -9.01 -11.25 3.17
C PRO A 157 -8.43 -11.37 1.76
N ALA A 158 -7.94 -10.27 1.20
CA ALA A 158 -7.21 -10.22 -0.06
C ALA A 158 -5.80 -10.79 0.14
N VAL A 159 -5.74 -12.03 0.62
CA VAL A 159 -4.53 -12.83 0.76
C VAL A 159 -4.52 -13.84 -0.39
N VAL A 160 -4.49 -13.31 -1.60
CA VAL A 160 -4.06 -14.04 -2.79
C VAL A 160 -3.30 -13.04 -3.65
N ASP A 161 -2.05 -13.36 -3.94
CA ASP A 161 -1.26 -12.71 -4.99
C ASP A 161 -1.97 -12.94 -6.34
N LEU A 162 -2.86 -12.01 -6.68
CA LEU A 162 -3.67 -12.05 -7.90
C LEU A 162 -2.81 -11.93 -9.16
N ASP A 163 -1.52 -11.59 -9.06
CA ASP A 163 -0.58 -11.53 -10.19
C ASP A 163 -0.40 -12.90 -10.86
N LYS A 164 -0.80 -14.00 -10.21
CA LYS A 164 -0.63 -15.37 -10.71
C LYS A 164 -1.92 -16.08 -11.12
N GLY A 165 -3.09 -15.43 -11.03
CA GLY A 165 -4.33 -15.97 -11.59
C GLY A 165 -4.84 -17.28 -10.97
N TYR A 166 -4.68 -17.47 -9.65
CA TYR A 166 -5.18 -18.66 -8.93
C TYR A 166 -6.31 -18.34 -7.93
N PRO A 167 -7.14 -19.34 -7.56
CA PRO A 167 -8.43 -19.13 -6.90
C PRO A 167 -8.33 -18.56 -5.49
N LEU A 168 -9.37 -17.78 -5.15
CA LEU A 168 -9.77 -17.40 -3.79
C LEU A 168 -9.79 -18.63 -2.86
N THR A 169 -9.25 -18.43 -1.65
CA THR A 169 -9.09 -19.37 -0.52
C THR A 169 -7.87 -20.30 -0.54
N TYR A 170 -6.83 -19.89 0.19
CA TYR A 170 -6.03 -20.82 1.00
C TYR A 170 -5.83 -20.23 2.41
N PRO A 171 -5.92 -21.04 3.47
CA PRO A 171 -5.46 -20.63 4.79
C PRO A 171 -3.98 -20.28 4.69
N LEU A 172 -3.57 -19.15 5.26
CA LEU A 172 -2.16 -18.78 5.50
C LEU A 172 -1.47 -19.91 6.29
N GLN A 173 -0.87 -20.88 5.61
CA GLN A 173 -0.22 -22.03 6.26
C GLN A 173 1.21 -22.30 5.81
N ARG A 174 1.86 -21.46 4.99
CA ARG A 174 3.27 -21.66 4.67
C ARG A 174 4.14 -20.44 4.86
N GLU A 175 5.26 -20.65 5.55
CA GLU A 175 6.28 -19.65 5.81
C GLU A 175 6.95 -19.07 4.55
N THR A 176 6.70 -19.68 3.39
CA THR A 176 7.24 -19.28 2.08
C THR A 176 6.40 -18.23 1.36
N ASP A 177 5.17 -17.98 1.78
CA ASP A 177 4.27 -16.98 1.15
C ASP A 177 4.56 -15.55 1.63
N LYS A 178 5.56 -15.40 2.51
CA LYS A 178 6.07 -14.13 3.08
C LYS A 178 6.69 -13.16 2.06
N VAL A 179 6.75 -13.58 0.80
CA VAL A 179 7.51 -12.92 -0.26
C VAL A 179 6.66 -11.89 -1.03
N HIS A 180 5.33 -11.95 -0.96
CA HIS A 180 4.44 -11.00 -1.67
C HIS A 180 3.64 -10.10 -0.73
N LEU A 181 3.94 -10.17 0.57
CA LEU A 181 3.26 -9.40 1.59
C LEU A 181 3.83 -7.98 1.53
N GLY A 182 2.97 -7.01 1.20
CA GLY A 182 3.32 -5.60 1.31
C GLY A 182 3.90 -5.32 2.70
N PHE A 183 4.78 -4.33 2.76
CA PHE A 183 5.60 -4.06 3.95
C PHE A 183 4.85 -3.95 5.30
N PRO A 184 3.58 -3.49 5.39
CA PRO A 184 2.83 -3.53 6.65
C PRO A 184 2.76 -4.96 7.23
N HIS A 185 2.63 -5.95 6.34
CA HIS A 185 2.50 -7.35 6.70
C HIS A 185 3.86 -8.04 6.87
N ALA A 186 4.91 -7.66 6.12
CA ALA A 186 6.29 -8.12 6.39
C ALA A 186 6.78 -7.74 7.80
N MET A 187 6.30 -6.60 8.31
CA MET A 187 6.50 -6.21 9.70
C MET A 187 5.61 -6.96 10.69
N GLN A 188 4.41 -7.37 10.32
CA GLN A 188 3.54 -8.12 11.23
C GLN A 188 3.91 -9.58 11.39
N VAL A 189 4.43 -10.23 10.33
CA VAL A 189 4.44 -11.70 10.29
C VAL A 189 5.11 -12.31 11.51
N HIS A 190 6.12 -11.72 12.15
CA HIS A 190 6.45 -12.08 13.53
C HIS A 190 7.12 -10.92 14.31
N ARG A 191 6.75 -10.74 15.59
CA ARG A 191 7.64 -10.16 16.64
C ARG A 191 9.01 -10.88 16.75
N LYS A 192 9.14 -12.04 16.09
CA LYS A 192 10.35 -12.86 15.90
C LYS A 192 10.81 -12.93 14.43
N SER A 193 10.49 -11.94 13.59
CA SER A 193 10.98 -11.94 12.20
C SER A 193 12.50 -11.96 12.23
N SER A 194 13.09 -12.94 11.55
CA SER A 194 14.55 -13.05 11.49
C SER A 194 15.14 -11.80 10.85
N TYR A 195 16.35 -11.42 11.27
CA TYR A 195 17.12 -10.34 10.65
C TYR A 195 17.13 -10.46 9.12
N ARG A 196 17.28 -11.69 8.60
CA ARG A 196 17.26 -11.99 7.16
C ARG A 196 15.96 -11.54 6.47
N ASN A 197 14.80 -11.81 7.07
CA ASN A 197 13.52 -11.44 6.48
C ASN A 197 13.31 -9.92 6.48
N LEU A 198 13.67 -9.25 7.58
CA LEU A 198 13.62 -7.79 7.67
C LEU A 198 14.55 -7.13 6.64
N TYR A 199 15.75 -7.68 6.45
CA TYR A 199 16.70 -7.21 5.45
C TYR A 199 16.17 -7.38 4.01
N ILE A 200 15.55 -8.53 3.68
CA ILE A 200 14.95 -8.76 2.35
C ILE A 200 13.80 -7.76 2.09
N ALA A 201 12.97 -7.49 3.10
CA ALA A 201 11.92 -6.49 3.00
C ALA A 201 12.51 -5.08 2.78
N TRP A 202 13.55 -4.73 3.54
CA TRP A 202 14.27 -3.47 3.37
C TRP A 202 14.85 -3.29 1.95
N THR A 203 15.51 -4.31 1.40
CA THR A 203 16.10 -4.20 0.05
C THR A 203 15.04 -3.97 -1.02
N ARG A 204 13.91 -4.66 -0.95
CA ARG A 204 12.81 -4.47 -1.90
C ARG A 204 12.19 -3.08 -1.81
N MET A 205 12.08 -2.57 -0.59
CA MET A 205 11.61 -1.22 -0.37
C MET A 205 12.56 -0.20 -0.96
N LEU A 206 13.86 -0.37 -0.77
CA LEU A 206 14.85 0.49 -1.41
C LEU A 206 14.73 0.43 -2.95
N ASP A 207 14.53 -0.76 -3.52
CA ASP A 207 14.36 -0.92 -4.97
C ASP A 207 13.16 -0.11 -5.49
N ILE A 208 12.03 -0.12 -4.76
CA ILE A 208 10.85 0.68 -5.11
C ILE A 208 11.13 2.17 -4.87
N TYR A 209 11.64 2.53 -3.69
CA TYR A 209 11.87 3.90 -3.24
C TYR A 209 12.82 4.68 -4.18
N THR A 210 13.86 4.01 -4.64
CA THR A 210 14.86 4.61 -5.55
C THR A 210 14.29 4.96 -6.92
N GLN A 211 13.17 4.33 -7.32
CA GLN A 211 12.45 4.63 -8.56
C GLN A 211 11.39 5.74 -8.37
N CYS A 212 11.04 6.08 -7.13
CA CYS A 212 10.05 7.11 -6.86
C CYS A 212 10.55 8.53 -7.19
N PHE A 213 9.61 9.36 -7.65
CA PHE A 213 9.81 10.77 -7.93
C PHE A 213 9.86 11.62 -6.65
N LEU A 214 10.79 12.58 -6.64
CA LEU A 214 10.84 13.69 -5.69
C LEU A 214 10.95 15.00 -6.46
N THR A 215 10.27 16.02 -5.97
CA THR A 215 10.44 17.39 -6.48
C THR A 215 11.80 17.95 -6.07
N GLU A 216 12.26 17.63 -4.86
CA GLU A 216 13.50 18.13 -4.28
C GLU A 216 14.40 16.94 -3.87
N GLU A 217 15.55 16.77 -4.52
CA GLU A 217 16.43 15.61 -4.25
C GLU A 217 16.97 15.57 -2.81
N ARG A 218 17.09 16.73 -2.15
CA ARG A 218 17.49 16.80 -0.74
C ARG A 218 16.51 16.09 0.21
N ASP A 219 15.27 15.88 -0.22
CA ASP A 219 14.23 15.21 0.57
C ASP A 219 14.34 13.68 0.54
N ARG A 220 15.27 13.12 -0.25
CA ARG A 220 15.44 11.67 -0.43
C ARG A 220 15.72 10.91 0.86
N LEU A 221 16.56 11.44 1.76
CA LEU A 221 16.79 10.78 3.04
C LEU A 221 15.69 11.08 4.07
N PRO A 222 15.21 12.32 4.21
CA PRO A 222 14.06 12.63 5.06
C PRO A 222 12.81 11.78 4.76
N ALA A 223 12.47 11.58 3.48
CA ALA A 223 11.25 10.92 3.05
C ALA A 223 11.18 9.41 3.34
N ILE A 224 12.30 8.76 3.68
CA ILE A 224 12.33 7.35 4.12
C ILE A 224 12.73 7.21 5.60
N SER A 225 13.01 8.32 6.29
CA SER A 225 13.63 8.30 7.62
C SER A 225 12.77 7.60 8.68
N GLY A 226 11.45 7.73 8.63
CA GLY A 226 10.55 7.04 9.55
C GLY A 226 10.56 5.52 9.38
N ILE A 227 10.61 5.06 8.12
CA ILE A 227 10.72 3.64 7.78
C ILE A 227 12.07 3.07 8.26
N VAL A 228 13.16 3.82 8.04
CA VAL A 228 14.51 3.45 8.50
C VAL A 228 14.55 3.28 10.02
N LYS A 229 14.01 4.24 10.78
CA LYS A 229 13.96 4.18 12.26
C LYS A 229 13.21 2.93 12.72
N LEU A 230 12.06 2.67 12.09
CA LEU A 230 11.22 1.53 12.40
C LEU A 230 11.92 0.19 12.14
N ILE A 231 12.57 0.02 10.98
CA ILE A 231 13.31 -1.20 10.67
C ILE A 231 14.53 -1.37 11.55
N GLY A 232 15.33 -0.32 11.72
CA GLY A 232 16.55 -0.35 12.54
C GLY A 232 16.25 -0.81 13.97
N SER A 233 15.16 -0.28 14.55
CA SER A 233 14.71 -0.70 15.89
C SER A 233 14.35 -2.19 15.96
N ARG A 234 13.78 -2.77 14.90
CA ARG A 234 13.36 -4.18 14.84
C ARG A 234 14.51 -5.12 14.50
N MET A 235 15.42 -4.69 13.65
CA MET A 235 16.63 -5.42 13.31
C MET A 235 17.66 -5.39 14.45
N GLY A 236 17.56 -4.40 15.36
CA GLY A 236 18.60 -4.12 16.34
C GLY A 236 19.89 -3.66 15.68
N ASP A 237 19.77 -2.94 14.55
CA ASP A 237 20.89 -2.51 13.71
C ASP A 237 20.84 -0.99 13.50
N GLU A 238 22.01 -0.40 13.26
CA GLU A 238 22.15 1.03 13.09
C GLU A 238 22.19 1.37 11.61
N TYR A 239 21.39 2.35 11.20
CA TYR A 239 21.42 2.86 9.84
C TYR A 239 22.56 3.86 9.67
N VAL A 240 23.46 3.58 8.73
CA VAL A 240 24.66 4.36 8.44
C VAL A 240 24.70 4.66 6.94
N ALA A 241 24.35 5.89 6.57
CA ALA A 241 24.52 6.45 5.23
C ALA A 241 24.00 5.56 4.06
N GLY A 242 22.84 4.91 4.22
CA GLY A 242 22.28 4.00 3.19
C GLY A 242 22.39 2.52 3.53
N PHE A 243 23.23 2.17 4.49
CA PHE A 243 23.53 0.78 4.85
C PHE A 243 23.17 0.47 6.30
N TRP A 244 23.08 -0.81 6.62
CA TRP A 244 23.02 -1.28 8.00
C TRP A 244 24.43 -1.54 8.51
N ARG A 245 24.77 -1.09 9.72
CA ARG A 245 26.14 -1.15 10.26
C ARG A 245 26.72 -2.57 10.23
N SER A 246 25.92 -3.59 10.48
CA SER A 246 26.38 -5.00 10.43
C SER A 246 26.75 -5.51 9.01
N ARG A 247 26.50 -4.71 7.96
CA ARG A 247 26.79 -5.00 6.55
C ARG A 247 27.93 -4.15 5.97
N LEU A 248 28.54 -3.28 6.78
CA LEU A 248 29.76 -2.55 6.46
C LEU A 248 30.99 -3.38 6.82
#